data_AF-A0A2W4TH64-F1
#
_entry.id   AF-A0A2W4TH64-F1
#
_cell.length_a   1.000
_cell.length_b   1.000
_cell.length_c   1.000
_cell.angle_alpha   90.00
_cell.angle_beta   90.00
_cell.angle_gamma   90.00
#
_symmetry.space_group_name_H-M   'P 1'
#
loop_
_entity.id
_entity.type
_entity.pdbx_description
1 polymer ?
#
loop_
_entity_poly.entity_id
_entity_poly.type
_entity_poly.pdbx_seq_one_letter_code
_entity_poly.pdbx_strand_id
1 'polypeptide(L)'
;MIELSRSGSSSPASAMTDDRRRSPRVQLLSRLHGTTVSLDVPVKVVQMSLGGMAVETTVAFPVGAVHSFSITLGDGAVAELTGRVVHCRNTAPAGEPPLYLVGLEFVDGDDGGDSGVVEDIMKKVR
;
A
#
# COMPACT_ATOMS: atom_id res chain seq x y z
N MET A 1 -33.93 -20.85 65.14
CA MET A 1 -32.65 -21.52 64.86
C MET A 1 -32.97 -22.79 64.09
N ILE A 2 -32.67 -22.80 62.77
CA ILE A 2 -32.32 -23.93 61.89
C ILE A 2 -31.79 -23.25 60.60
N GLU A 3 -30.64 -23.72 60.11
CA GLU A 3 -29.84 -23.25 58.97
C GLU A 3 -29.67 -24.41 57.96
N LEU A 4 -29.02 -24.13 56.82
CA LEU A 4 -28.62 -25.01 55.68
C LEU A 4 -29.70 -25.25 54.58
N SER A 5 -29.45 -25.15 53.25
CA SER A 5 -28.22 -25.30 52.45
C SER A 5 -28.33 -24.63 51.05
N ARG A 6 -27.16 -24.44 50.42
CA ARG A 6 -26.83 -23.83 49.10
C ARG A 6 -27.38 -24.54 47.85
N SER A 7 -27.46 -23.83 46.72
CA SER A 7 -27.04 -24.31 45.37
C SER A 7 -27.17 -23.20 44.30
N GLY A 8 -26.16 -23.02 43.44
CA GLY A 8 -26.14 -22.03 42.36
C GLY A 8 -26.33 -22.63 40.95
N SER A 9 -25.81 -21.89 39.94
CA SER A 9 -25.78 -22.14 38.46
C SER A 9 -26.93 -21.47 37.67
N SER A 10 -26.77 -20.96 36.46
CA SER A 10 -25.63 -20.58 35.60
C SER A 10 -26.21 -19.80 34.41
N SER A 11 -25.46 -18.82 33.86
CA SER A 11 -25.83 -17.93 32.74
C SER A 11 -26.46 -18.60 31.51
N PRO A 12 -27.34 -17.91 30.75
CA PRO A 12 -27.66 -18.33 29.40
C PRO A 12 -26.52 -17.93 28.45
N ALA A 13 -25.99 -18.95 27.76
CA ALA A 13 -25.03 -18.79 26.68
C ALA A 13 -25.69 -18.21 25.43
N SER A 14 -24.92 -17.34 24.78
CA SER A 14 -25.14 -16.72 23.47
C SER A 14 -25.42 -17.73 22.35
N ALA A 15 -26.35 -17.42 21.46
CA ALA A 15 -26.41 -18.00 20.11
C ALA A 15 -26.48 -16.86 19.08
N MET A 16 -25.49 -16.88 18.20
CA MET A 16 -25.02 -15.80 17.34
C MET A 16 -25.90 -15.55 16.12
N THR A 17 -25.98 -14.30 15.68
CA THR A 17 -25.82 -13.96 14.27
C THR A 17 -24.63 -13.03 14.16
N ASP A 18 -23.49 -13.55 13.68
CA ASP A 18 -22.25 -12.79 13.49
C ASP A 18 -22.40 -11.84 12.29
N ASP A 19 -23.20 -10.78 12.47
CA ASP A 19 -23.10 -9.61 11.62
C ASP A 19 -21.89 -8.80 12.07
N ARG A 20 -20.74 -9.05 11.45
CA ARG A 20 -19.50 -8.29 11.71
C ARG A 20 -19.58 -6.83 11.26
N ARG A 21 -20.70 -6.41 10.67
CA ARG A 21 -20.89 -5.02 10.27
C ARG A 21 -21.11 -4.18 11.52
N ARG A 22 -20.11 -3.37 11.83
CA ARG A 22 -20.18 -2.39 12.92
C ARG A 22 -21.16 -1.24 12.63
N SER A 23 -21.68 -1.14 11.41
CA SER A 23 -22.59 -0.08 10.97
C SER A 23 -23.47 -0.50 9.78
N PRO A 24 -24.71 0.01 9.70
CA PRO A 24 -25.60 -0.23 8.56
C PRO A 24 -25.07 0.43 7.28
N ARG A 25 -25.28 -0.20 6.14
CA ARG A 25 -25.04 0.40 4.82
C ARG A 25 -26.31 1.11 4.37
N VAL A 26 -26.19 2.36 3.96
CA VAL A 26 -27.31 3.14 3.42
C VAL A 26 -27.38 2.98 1.90
N GLN A 27 -28.60 2.91 1.39
CA GLN A 27 -28.82 2.96 -0.05
C GLN A 27 -28.67 4.41 -0.52
N LEU A 28 -27.79 4.64 -1.50
CA LEU A 28 -27.58 5.96 -2.07
C LEU A 28 -28.76 6.33 -2.97
N LEU A 29 -29.53 7.34 -2.57
CA LEU A 29 -30.69 7.84 -3.33
C LEU A 29 -30.28 8.86 -4.42
N SER A 30 -28.98 9.10 -4.60
CA SER A 30 -28.41 10.06 -5.55
C SER A 30 -27.06 9.55 -6.04
N ARG A 31 -26.58 10.06 -7.18
CA ARG A 31 -25.29 9.64 -7.75
C ARG A 31 -24.12 10.21 -6.95
N LEU A 32 -23.27 9.33 -6.42
CA LEU A 32 -21.95 9.67 -5.88
C LEU A 32 -20.94 9.68 -7.03
N HIS A 33 -20.15 10.74 -7.16
CA HIS A 33 -19.04 10.79 -8.12
C HIS A 33 -17.72 10.60 -7.36
N GLY A 34 -16.82 9.81 -7.92
CA GLY A 34 -15.46 9.63 -7.41
C GLY A 34 -14.52 9.29 -8.56
N THR A 35 -13.23 9.62 -8.39
CA THR A 35 -12.15 9.27 -9.31
C THR A 35 -10.99 8.71 -8.50
N THR A 36 -10.51 7.53 -8.89
CA THR A 36 -9.19 7.04 -8.49
C THR A 36 -8.32 7.08 -9.73
N VAL A 37 -7.24 7.85 -9.68
CA VAL A 37 -6.31 7.99 -10.80
C VAL A 37 -4.96 7.54 -10.30
N SER A 38 -4.46 6.42 -10.84
CA SER A 38 -3.02 6.18 -10.84
C SER A 38 -2.40 7.40 -11.51
N LEU A 39 -1.49 8.06 -10.82
CA LEU A 39 -0.70 9.15 -11.39
C LEU A 39 0.09 8.52 -12.53
N ASP A 40 -0.31 8.74 -13.79
CA ASP A 40 0.50 8.45 -14.99
C ASP A 40 1.65 9.46 -15.04
N VAL A 41 2.47 9.41 -14.00
CA VAL A 41 3.61 10.28 -13.79
C VAL A 41 4.83 9.48 -14.22
N PRO A 42 5.56 9.95 -15.24
CA PRO A 42 6.78 9.29 -15.64
C PRO A 42 7.78 9.34 -14.47
N VAL A 43 8.34 8.18 -14.17
CA VAL A 43 9.42 8.02 -13.22
C VAL A 43 10.61 7.36 -13.92
N LYS A 44 11.82 7.77 -13.55
CA LYS A 44 13.06 7.14 -14.01
C LYS A 44 13.70 6.43 -12.83
N VAL A 45 13.86 5.11 -12.91
CA VAL A 45 14.60 4.34 -11.91
C VAL A 45 16.08 4.70 -12.02
N VAL A 46 16.69 5.16 -10.93
CA VAL A 46 18.11 5.53 -10.88
C VAL A 46 18.97 4.54 -10.09
N GLN A 47 18.38 3.83 -9.13
CA GLN A 47 19.04 2.78 -8.36
C GLN A 47 17.99 1.77 -7.89
N MET A 48 18.34 0.49 -7.84
CA MET A 48 17.47 -0.57 -7.33
C MET A 48 18.28 -1.57 -6.50
N SER A 49 17.63 -2.16 -5.51
CA SER A 49 18.11 -3.25 -4.68
C SER A 49 16.97 -4.23 -4.41
N LEU A 50 17.23 -5.32 -3.68
CA LEU A 50 16.17 -6.25 -3.26
C LEU A 50 15.14 -5.62 -2.30
N GLY A 51 15.52 -4.60 -1.53
CA GLY A 51 14.64 -3.99 -0.51
C GLY A 51 13.93 -2.73 -0.98
N GLY A 52 14.25 -2.21 -2.16
CA GLY A 52 13.70 -0.94 -2.61
C GLY A 52 14.39 -0.35 -3.83
N MET A 53 13.90 0.81 -4.24
CA MET A 53 14.43 1.56 -5.37
C MET A 53 14.44 3.07 -5.12
N ALA A 54 15.27 3.77 -5.89
CA ALA A 54 15.24 5.22 -6.00
C ALA A 54 14.80 5.64 -7.40
N VAL A 55 13.92 6.63 -7.47
CA VAL A 55 13.39 7.16 -8.73
C VAL A 55 13.53 8.67 -8.81
N GLU A 56 13.71 9.18 -10.03
CA GLU A 56 13.61 10.59 -10.40
C GLU A 56 12.25 10.88 -11.03
N THR A 57 11.63 12.00 -10.64
CA THR A 57 10.30 12.40 -11.14
C THR A 57 10.08 13.91 -10.99
N THR A 58 9.10 14.47 -11.70
CA THR A 58 8.75 15.90 -11.63
C THR A 58 7.70 16.21 -10.56
N VAL A 59 7.15 15.20 -9.89
CA VAL A 59 6.09 15.34 -8.88
C VAL A 59 6.59 14.89 -7.51
N ALA A 60 6.23 15.63 -6.47
CA ALA A 60 6.55 15.24 -5.10
C ALA A 60 5.65 14.07 -4.64
N PHE A 61 6.26 13.05 -4.05
CA PHE A 61 5.54 11.94 -3.43
C PHE A 61 5.48 12.15 -1.91
N PRO A 62 4.31 12.01 -1.26
CA PRO A 62 4.21 12.13 0.18
C PRO A 62 4.99 11.01 0.89
N VAL A 63 5.84 11.37 1.85
CA VAL A 63 6.57 10.39 2.68
C VAL A 63 5.57 9.55 3.48
N GLY A 64 5.78 8.24 3.50
CA GLY A 64 4.90 7.25 4.12
C GLY A 64 3.76 6.75 3.22
N ALA A 65 3.50 7.41 2.09
CA ALA A 65 2.51 6.93 1.12
C ALA A 65 2.98 5.65 0.44
N VAL A 66 2.02 4.77 0.15
CA VAL A 66 2.25 3.53 -0.58
C VAL A 66 1.69 3.69 -1.99
N HIS A 67 2.51 3.38 -2.99
CA HIS A 67 2.16 3.49 -4.40
C HIS A 67 2.54 2.21 -5.14
N SER A 68 1.70 1.84 -6.12
CA SER A 68 2.05 0.84 -7.12
C SER A 68 2.82 1.51 -8.26
N PHE A 69 3.89 0.87 -8.69
CA PHE A 69 4.77 1.33 -9.75
C PHE A 69 4.85 0.27 -10.85
N SER A 70 4.56 0.70 -12.08
CA SER A 70 4.75 -0.11 -13.28
C SER A 70 6.11 0.22 -13.88
N ILE A 71 7.02 -0.75 -13.92
CA ILE A 71 8.39 -0.59 -14.43
C ILE A 71 8.55 -1.43 -15.68
N THR A 72 8.88 -0.77 -16.79
CA THR A 72 9.24 -1.44 -18.04
C THR A 72 10.75 -1.71 -18.05
N LEU A 73 11.12 -2.98 -18.20
CA LEU A 73 12.49 -3.46 -18.32
C LEU A 73 13.01 -3.32 -19.76
N GLY A 74 14.32 -3.48 -19.95
CA GLY A 74 14.96 -3.32 -21.26
C GLY A 74 14.49 -4.34 -22.33
N ASP A 75 13.94 -5.47 -21.92
CA ASP A 75 13.31 -6.48 -22.78
C ASP A 75 11.83 -6.19 -23.08
N GLY A 76 11.29 -5.08 -22.58
CA GLY A 76 9.89 -4.68 -22.71
C GLY A 76 8.95 -5.37 -21.72
N ALA A 77 9.45 -6.25 -20.83
CA ALA A 77 8.63 -6.81 -19.77
C ALA A 77 8.23 -5.72 -18.77
N VAL A 78 6.98 -5.74 -18.33
CA VAL A 78 6.45 -4.83 -17.32
C VAL A 78 6.36 -5.56 -15.99
N ALA A 79 6.89 -4.95 -14.94
CA ALA A 79 6.78 -5.42 -13.57
C ALA A 79 6.03 -4.40 -12.72
N GLU A 80 5.02 -4.87 -11.99
CA GLU A 80 4.31 -4.09 -10.99
C GLU A 80 4.98 -4.30 -9.63
N LEU A 81 5.28 -3.21 -8.93
CA LEU A 81 5.88 -3.23 -7.59
C LEU A 81 5.12 -2.30 -6.66
N THR A 82 4.91 -2.70 -5.42
CA THR A 82 4.36 -1.83 -4.40
C THR A 82 5.47 -1.27 -3.51
N GLY A 83 5.52 0.06 -3.37
CA GLY A 83 6.57 0.74 -2.62
C GLY A 83 6.03 1.80 -1.67
N ARG A 84 6.56 1.83 -0.45
CA ARG A 84 6.36 2.90 0.52
C ARG A 84 7.45 3.97 0.34
N VAL A 85 7.03 5.23 0.25
CA VAL A 85 7.95 6.37 0.14
C VAL A 85 8.66 6.58 1.48
N VAL A 86 9.98 6.39 1.51
CA VAL A 86 10.81 6.61 2.71
C VAL A 86 11.44 8.00 2.76
N HIS A 87 11.70 8.61 1.60
CA HIS A 87 12.13 10.00 1.51
C HIS A 87 11.79 10.62 0.14
N CYS A 88 11.62 11.93 0.09
CA CYS A 88 11.44 12.69 -1.15
C CYS A 88 12.14 14.04 -1.01
N ARG A 89 13.07 14.37 -1.92
CA ARG A 89 13.81 15.64 -1.91
C ARG A 89 13.84 16.27 -3.29
N ASN A 90 13.65 17.59 -3.37
CA ASN A 90 13.90 18.33 -4.60
C ASN A 90 15.42 18.45 -4.80
N THR A 91 15.92 18.00 -5.94
CA THR A 91 17.33 18.06 -6.34
C THR A 91 17.57 19.12 -7.42
N ALA A 92 16.52 19.77 -7.93
CA ALA A 92 16.66 20.85 -8.89
C ALA A 92 17.29 22.11 -8.24
N PRO A 93 18.14 22.84 -8.96
CA PRO A 93 18.63 24.15 -8.55
C PRO A 93 17.49 25.15 -8.28
N ALA A 94 17.78 26.18 -7.48
CA ALA A 94 16.81 27.24 -7.21
C ALA A 94 16.42 27.96 -8.51
N GLY A 95 15.12 28.04 -8.78
CA GLY A 95 14.57 28.68 -9.98
C GLY A 95 14.39 27.74 -11.18
N GLU A 96 14.80 26.48 -11.08
CA GLU A 96 14.56 25.47 -12.11
C GLU A 96 13.27 24.67 -11.84
N PRO A 97 12.67 24.04 -12.87
CA PRO A 97 11.57 23.11 -12.69
C PRO A 97 11.95 22.00 -11.69
N PRO A 98 11.01 21.56 -10.83
CA PRO A 98 11.35 20.61 -9.78
C PRO A 98 11.73 19.25 -10.36
N LEU A 99 12.74 18.64 -9.75
CA LEU A 99 13.15 17.27 -9.97
C LEU A 99 13.30 16.62 -8.61
N TYR A 100 12.50 15.60 -8.33
CA TYR A 100 12.50 14.92 -7.05
C TYR A 100 13.24 13.60 -7.14
N LEU A 101 14.15 13.39 -6.18
CA LEU A 101 14.69 12.07 -5.89
C LEU A 101 13.85 11.44 -4.77
N VAL A 102 13.17 10.35 -5.10
CA VAL A 102 12.27 9.62 -4.22
C VAL A 102 12.87 8.26 -3.90
N GLY A 103 13.01 7.95 -2.61
CA GLY A 103 13.40 6.64 -2.13
C GLY A 103 12.17 5.83 -1.73
N LEU A 104 12.13 4.58 -2.18
CA LEU A 104 11.03 3.66 -1.98
C LEU A 104 11.55 2.38 -1.33
N GLU A 105 10.88 1.93 -0.28
CA GLU A 105 11.04 0.60 0.29
C GLU A 105 9.94 -0.29 -0.27
N PHE A 106 10.29 -1.46 -0.79
CA PHE A 106 9.29 -2.40 -1.27
C PHE A 106 8.47 -2.93 -0.10
N VAL A 107 7.17 -3.04 -0.33
CA VAL A 107 6.23 -3.65 0.62
C VAL A 107 5.48 -4.71 -0.14
N ASP A 108 5.19 -5.84 0.51
CA ASP A 108 4.35 -6.85 -0.12
C ASP A 108 3.00 -6.21 -0.47
N GLY A 109 2.59 -6.35 -1.74
CA GLY A 109 1.21 -6.08 -2.13
C GLY A 109 0.23 -6.96 -1.35
N ASP A 110 -1.06 -6.61 -1.38
CA ASP A 110 -2.12 -7.40 -0.74
C ASP A 110 -2.19 -8.87 -1.25
N ASP A 111 -1.51 -9.15 -2.36
CA ASP A 111 -1.37 -10.41 -3.08
C ASP A 111 -0.05 -11.18 -2.81
N GLY A 112 0.83 -10.66 -1.94
CA GLY A 112 1.96 -11.41 -1.34
C GLY A 112 3.05 -11.90 -2.31
N GLY A 113 3.15 -11.31 -3.51
CA GLY A 113 3.99 -11.80 -4.62
C GLY A 113 5.26 -11.00 -4.94
N ASP A 114 5.49 -9.84 -4.33
CA ASP A 114 6.47 -8.86 -4.82
C ASP A 114 7.93 -9.34 -4.69
N SER A 115 8.26 -10.17 -3.69
CA SER A 115 9.63 -10.66 -3.49
C SER A 115 10.19 -11.44 -4.69
N GLY A 116 9.39 -12.27 -5.35
CA GLY A 116 9.84 -13.05 -6.51
C GLY A 116 10.05 -12.18 -7.74
N VAL A 117 9.19 -11.18 -7.92
CA VAL A 117 9.26 -10.22 -9.02
C VAL A 117 10.53 -9.38 -8.91
N VAL A 118 10.87 -8.89 -7.70
CA VAL A 118 12.08 -8.10 -7.47
C VAL A 118 13.34 -8.91 -7.79
N GLU A 119 13.42 -10.17 -7.37
CA GLU A 119 14.57 -11.03 -7.71
C GLU A 119 14.74 -11.22 -9.21
N ASP A 120 13.63 -11.43 -9.93
CA ASP A 120 13.66 -11.61 -11.38
C ASP A 120 14.03 -10.33 -12.12
N ILE A 121 13.58 -9.16 -11.65
CA ILE A 121 14.07 -7.87 -12.15
C ILE A 121 15.57 -7.75 -11.95
N MET A 122 16.08 -8.03 -10.75
CA MET A 122 17.50 -7.88 -10.44
C MET A 122 18.40 -8.81 -11.30
N LYS A 123 17.91 -9.98 -11.71
CA LYS A 123 18.60 -10.86 -12.66
C LYS A 123 18.66 -10.30 -14.08
N LYS A 124 17.67 -9.50 -14.49
CA LYS A 124 17.56 -8.93 -15.84
C LYS A 124 18.31 -7.60 -16.00
N VAL A 125 18.51 -6.86 -14.92
CA VAL A 125 19.20 -5.56 -14.92
C VAL A 125 20.72 -5.70 -14.86
N ARG A 126 21.23 -6.89 -14.53
CA ARG A 126 22.65 -7.24 -14.54
C ARG A 126 23.08 -7.87 -15.87
#